data_AF-A0A7J2V8B1-F1
#
_entry.id   AF-A0A7J2V8B1-F1
#
_cell.length_a   1.000
_cell.length_b   1.000
_cell.length_c   1.000
_cell.angle_alpha   90.00
_cell.angle_beta   90.00
_cell.angle_gamma   90.00
#
_symmetry.space_group_name_H-M   'P 1'
#
loop_
_entity.id
_entity.type
_entity.pdbx_description
1 polymer ?
#
loop_
_entity_poly.entity_id
_entity_poly.type
_entity_poly.pdbx_seq_one_letter_code
_entity_poly.pdbx_strand_id
1 'polypeptide(L)' 'MTKREKVRVYRIDPATFITDRKAVLEDLMIEGDLYDEEVNKIFEELGAEPWCDDPGILDAVINKVAARLGIIVQYEFPQ' A
#
# COMPACT_ATOMS: atom_id res chain seq x y z
N MET A 1 21.35 -0.49 -15.80
CA MET A 1 21.12 0.50 -14.74
C MET A 1 20.37 -0.18 -13.62
N THR A 2 21.01 -0.42 -12.48
CA THR A 2 20.33 -0.90 -11.26
C THR A 2 19.44 0.26 -10.79
N LYS A 3 18.11 0.13 -10.92
CA LYS A 3 17.18 1.07 -10.29
C LYS A 3 17.48 1.02 -8.78
N ARG A 4 17.92 2.14 -8.19
CA ARG A 4 18.04 2.23 -6.73
C ARG A 4 16.63 2.11 -6.17
N GLU A 5 16.37 1.06 -5.40
CA GLU A 5 15.09 0.90 -4.69
C GLU A 5 14.90 2.09 -3.74
N LYS A 6 13.70 2.68 -3.76
CA LYS A 6 13.33 3.82 -2.90
C LYS A 6 12.67 3.26 -1.65
N VAL A 7 13.29 3.43 -0.47
CA VAL A 7 12.65 3.05 0.79
C VAL A 7 11.74 4.20 1.24
N ARG A 8 10.49 3.89 1.60
CA ARG A 8 9.54 4.84 2.19
C ARG A 8 9.05 4.30 3.53
N VAL A 9 9.21 5.12 4.56
CA VAL A 9 8.81 4.79 5.93
C VAL A 9 7.50 5.52 6.24
N TYR A 10 6.50 4.79 6.70
CA TYR A 10 5.24 5.33 7.18
C TYR A 10 5.11 5.07 8.67
N ARG A 11 4.78 6.12 9.42
CA ARG A 11 4.47 5.99 10.83
C ARG A 11 3.01 5.57 10.97
N ILE A 12 2.77 4.44 11.62
CA ILE A 12 1.44 3.85 11.76
C ILE A 12 1.05 3.86 13.23
N ASP A 13 -0.12 4.40 13.56
CA ASP A 13 -0.70 4.30 14.89
C ASP A 13 -1.43 2.94 15.01
N PRO A 14 -1.10 2.11 16.02
CA PRO A 14 -1.82 0.86 16.28
C PRO A 14 -3.33 1.03 16.42
N ALA A 15 -3.81 2.20 16.88
CA ALA A 15 -5.23 2.49 17.04
C ALA A 15 -5.96 2.81 15.72
N THR A 16 -5.25 3.29 14.69
CA THR A 16 -5.80 3.62 13.36
C THR A 16 -5.21 2.75 12.24
N PHE A 17 -4.72 1.56 12.61
CA PHE A 17 -3.94 0.66 11.78
C PHE A 17 -4.50 0.36 10.38
N ILE A 18 -5.83 0.27 10.23
CA ILE A 18 -6.52 0.06 8.95
C ILE A 18 -6.60 1.36 8.15
N THR A 19 -7.01 2.44 8.79
CA THR A 19 -7.10 3.77 8.17
C THR A 19 -5.74 4.22 7.63
N ASP A 20 -4.67 4.01 8.40
CA ASP A 20 -3.32 4.38 7.99
C ASP A 20 -2.87 3.58 6.77
N ARG A 21 -3.21 2.28 6.66
CA ARG A 21 -2.91 1.48 5.45
C ARG A 21 -3.63 1.99 4.22
N LYS A 22 -4.89 2.39 4.35
CA LYS A 22 -5.63 3.00 3.24
C LYS A 22 -4.95 4.30 2.80
N ALA A 23 -4.52 5.14 3.74
CA ALA A 23 -3.76 6.35 3.43
C ALA A 23 -2.39 6.06 2.78
N VAL A 24 -1.68 5.00 3.20
CA VAL A 24 -0.45 4.55 2.54
C VAL A 24 -0.73 4.15 1.09
N LEU A 25 -1.80 3.38 0.86
CA LEU A 25 -2.18 2.96 -0.48
C LEU A 25 -2.53 4.16 -1.36
N GLU A 26 -3.31 5.12 -0.85
CA GLU A 26 -3.64 6.37 -1.55
C GLU A 26 -2.38 7.18 -1.92
N ASP A 27 -1.42 7.32 -1.01
CA ASP A 27 -0.14 8.02 -1.30
C ASP A 27 0.65 7.34 -2.42
N LEU A 28 0.70 6.02 -2.43
CA LEU A 28 1.33 5.25 -3.50
C LEU A 28 0.56 5.37 -4.82
N MET A 29 -0.77 5.42 -4.78
CA MET A 29 -1.59 5.66 -5.97
C MET A 29 -1.29 7.01 -6.59
N ILE A 30 -1.20 8.06 -5.77
CA ILE A 30 -0.86 9.41 -6.23
C ILE A 30 0.54 9.45 -6.85
N GLU A 31 1.54 8.83 -6.21
CA GLU A 31 2.90 8.77 -6.76
C GLU A 31 2.97 7.98 -8.08
N GLY A 32 2.17 6.92 -8.17
CA GLY A 32 2.10 6.05 -9.33
C GLY A 32 1.21 6.53 -10.47
N ASP A 33 0.48 7.64 -10.28
CA ASP A 33 -0.61 8.08 -11.16
C ASP A 33 -1.61 6.94 -11.44
N LEU A 34 -1.94 6.18 -10.39
CA LEU A 34 -2.83 5.01 -10.45
C LEU A 34 -4.26 5.41 -10.11
N TYR A 35 -5.20 4.86 -10.86
CA TYR A 35 -6.64 5.07 -10.62
C TYR A 35 -7.23 3.92 -9.81
N ASP A 36 -8.36 4.18 -9.14
CA ASP A 36 -9.09 3.20 -8.32
C ASP A 36 -9.34 1.88 -9.07
N GLU A 37 -9.69 1.94 -10.35
CA GLU A 37 -9.96 0.75 -11.17
C GLU A 37 -8.74 -0.19 -11.26
N GLU A 38 -7.53 0.35 -11.29
CA GLU A 38 -6.30 -0.45 -11.35
C GLU A 38 -6.01 -1.11 -10.02
N VAL A 39 -6.27 -0.41 -8.92
CA VAL A 39 -6.08 -0.93 -7.57
C VAL A 39 -7.17 -1.94 -7.20
N ASN A 40 -8.41 -1.70 -7.60
CA ASN A 40 -9.54 -2.62 -7.40
C ASN A 40 -9.27 -3.97 -8.07
N LYS A 41 -8.67 -3.98 -9.27
CA LYS A 41 -8.22 -5.24 -9.91
C LYS A 41 -7.21 -6.00 -9.06
N ILE A 42 -6.34 -5.30 -8.32
CA ILE A 42 -5.38 -5.96 -7.42
C ILE A 42 -6.11 -6.59 -6.22
N PHE A 43 -7.13 -5.94 -5.68
CA PHE A 43 -8.00 -6.55 -4.65
C PHE A 43 -8.71 -7.80 -5.21
N GLU A 44 -9.28 -7.72 -6.41
CA GLU A 44 -9.96 -8.85 -7.07
C GLU A 44 -9.01 -10.02 -7.36
N GLU A 45 -7.78 -9.74 -7.82
CA GLU A 45 -6.72 -10.75 -8.01
C GLU A 45 -6.38 -11.51 -6.73
N LEU A 46 -6.55 -10.86 -5.57
CA LEU A 46 -6.36 -11.44 -4.24
C LEU A 46 -7.63 -12.10 -3.70
N GLY A 47 -8.73 -12.08 -4.45
CA GLY A 47 -10.02 -12.64 -4.04
C GLY A 47 -10.72 -11.82 -2.95
N ALA A 48 -10.44 -10.52 -2.88
CA ALA A 48 -10.98 -9.62 -1.86
C ALA A 48 -11.85 -8.51 -2.46
N GLU A 49 -12.77 -7.98 -1.66
CA GLU A 49 -13.54 -6.79 -2.04
C GLU A 49 -12.62 -5.55 -2.06
N PRO A 50 -12.84 -4.59 -2.98
CA PRO A 50 -12.11 -3.34 -3.02
C PRO A 50 -12.12 -2.61 -1.67
N TRP A 51 -10.95 -2.15 -1.22
CA TRP A 51 -10.79 -1.35 0.00
C TRP A 51 -11.32 -2.00 1.28
N CYS A 52 -11.31 -3.34 1.34
CA CYS A 52 -11.69 -4.09 2.54
C CYS A 52 -10.85 -3.70 3.76
N ASP A 53 -11.40 -3.93 4.96
CA ASP A 53 -10.72 -3.64 6.23
C ASP A 53 -9.80 -4.77 6.72
N ASP A 54 -9.49 -5.75 5.86
CA ASP A 54 -8.52 -6.80 6.20
C ASP A 54 -7.08 -6.27 6.08
N PRO A 55 -6.30 -6.22 7.17
CA PRO A 55 -4.96 -5.65 7.15
C PRO A 55 -3.98 -6.47 6.30
N GLY A 56 -4.15 -7.78 6.22
CA GLY A 56 -3.29 -8.65 5.43
C GLY A 56 -3.50 -8.45 3.93
N ILE A 57 -4.76 -8.28 3.50
CA ILE A 57 -5.08 -7.92 2.12
C ILE A 57 -4.57 -6.52 1.80
N LEU A 58 -4.80 -5.53 2.66
CA LEU A 58 -4.30 -4.17 2.46
C LEU A 58 -2.77 -4.17 2.31
N ASP A 59 -2.03 -4.87 3.17
CA ASP A 59 -0.57 -4.99 3.06
C ASP A 59 -0.14 -5.69 1.77
N ALA A 60 -0.87 -6.71 1.32
CA ALA A 60 -0.59 -7.38 0.05
C ALA A 60 -0.80 -6.44 -1.16
N VAL A 61 -1.87 -5.65 -1.16
CA VAL A 61 -2.14 -4.65 -2.20
C VAL A 61 -1.06 -3.56 -2.19
N ILE A 62 -0.76 -2.98 -1.02
CA ILE A 62 0.30 -1.97 -0.83
C ILE A 62 1.63 -2.48 -1.38
N ASN A 63 2.03 -3.70 -1.03
CA ASN A 63 3.28 -4.29 -1.50
C ASN A 63 3.29 -4.49 -3.03
N LYS A 64 2.18 -4.92 -3.63
CA LYS A 64 2.06 -5.06 -5.09
C LYS A 64 2.16 -3.71 -5.79
N VAL A 65 1.48 -2.68 -5.28
CA VAL A 65 1.56 -1.31 -5.83
C VAL A 65 2.97 -0.75 -5.68
N ALA A 66 3.55 -0.81 -4.47
CA ALA A 66 4.89 -0.34 -4.19
C ALA A 66 5.96 -1.03 -5.07
N ALA A 67 5.83 -2.34 -5.29
CA ALA A 67 6.73 -3.09 -6.17
C ALA A 67 6.69 -2.58 -7.62
N ARG A 68 5.50 -2.22 -8.15
CA ARG A 68 5.38 -1.60 -9.49
C ARG A 68 6.13 -0.27 -9.56
N LEU A 69 6.16 0.48 -8.46
CA LEU A 69 6.85 1.76 -8.33
C LEU A 69 8.34 1.62 -7.98
N GLY A 70 8.84 0.42 -7.67
CA GLY A 70 10.20 0.21 -7.18
C GLY A 70 10.43 0.79 -5.78
N ILE A 71 9.37 0.79 -4.96
CA ILE A 71 9.36 1.29 -3.59
C ILE A 71 9.34 0.11 -2.61
N ILE A 72 10.15 0.19 -1.56
CA ILE A 72 10.07 -0.69 -0.39
C ILE A 72 9.33 0.08 0.71
N VAL A 73 8.19 -0.44 1.14
CA VAL A 73 7.38 0.13 2.22
C VAL A 73 7.85 -0.43 3.56
N GLN A 74 8.09 0.44 4.53
CA GLN A 74 8.38 0.08 5.91
C GLN A 74 7.43 0.81 6.85
N TYR A 75 6.99 0.13 7.91
CA TYR A 75 6.15 0.70 8.95
C TYR A 75 6.97 0.96 10.21
N GLU A 76 6.77 2.13 10.81
CA GLU A 76 7.31 2.49 12.12
C GLU A 76 6.14 2.69 13.09
N PHE A 77 6.18 1.99 14.22
CA PHE A 77 5.17 2.12 15.27
C PHE A 77 5.72 3.05 16.37
N PRO A 78 5.00 4.10 16.77
CA PRO A 78 5.38 4.89 17.93
C PRO A 78 5.40 4.01 19.18
N GLN A 79 6.38 4.24 20.06
CA GLN A 79 6.50 3.55 21.36
C GLN A 79 5.55 4.11 22.40
#